data_AF-A0A944KQ22-F1
#
_entry.id   AF-A0A944KQ22-F1
#
_cell.length_a   1.000
_cell.length_b   1.000
_cell.length_c   1.000
_cell.angle_alpha   90.00
_cell.angle_beta   90.00
_cell.angle_gamma   90.00
#
_symmetry.space_group_name_H-M   'P 1'
#
loop_
_entity.id
_entity.type
_entity.pdbx_description
1 polymer ?
#
loop_
_entity_poly.entity_id
_entity_poly.type
_entity_poly.pdbx_seq_one_letter_code
_entity_poly.pdbx_strand_id
1 'polypeptide(L)'
;MTTTPAAPQPGSHAFLARLPIGESLPIPDDSLVTWDIFPLEGEMRVKPLQAPVLPEPPRNGEDGPEGCEVCDEPLEDALWADEQWRVDAATDPSGLPALVKLKPRGHYDLFDLPPERAAEIGPMLQRVERAIMSLGGVARVHINKWGDGGAHLHFWLLGRPAGMMQLRGTVLSIWDDLLPSVPDEERHLANRRIAAALATDGGKAYAL
;
A
#
# COMPACT_ATOMS: atom_id res chain seq x y z
N MET A 1 -20.26 19.06 -5.55
CA MET A 1 -19.46 19.61 -6.65
C MET A 1 -18.01 19.48 -6.25
N THR A 2 -17.43 18.32 -6.51
CA THR A 2 -16.03 18.00 -6.25
C THR A 2 -15.22 18.62 -7.38
N THR A 3 -14.42 19.62 -7.06
CA THR A 3 -13.45 20.21 -8.00
C THR A 3 -12.26 19.27 -8.05
N THR A 4 -12.17 18.45 -9.10
CA THR A 4 -10.92 17.79 -9.47
C THR A 4 -9.85 18.88 -9.63
N PRO A 5 -8.72 18.82 -8.92
CA PRO A 5 -7.65 19.80 -9.10
C PRO A 5 -7.22 19.77 -10.58
N ALA A 6 -7.11 20.95 -11.19
CA ALA A 6 -6.69 21.07 -12.58
C ALA A 6 -5.31 20.45 -12.76
N ALA A 7 -5.13 19.66 -13.83
CA ALA A 7 -3.84 19.07 -14.16
C ALA A 7 -2.77 20.17 -14.27
N PRO A 8 -1.60 20.02 -13.62
CA PRO A 8 -0.53 21.00 -13.73
C PRO A 8 -0.07 21.12 -15.18
N GLN A 9 0.18 22.35 -15.65
CA GLN A 9 0.73 22.56 -16.99
C GLN A 9 2.25 22.32 -17.01
N PRO A 10 2.81 21.77 -18.10
CA PRO A 10 4.25 21.60 -18.25
C PRO A 10 4.99 22.93 -18.03
N GLY A 11 5.93 22.95 -17.08
CA GLY A 11 6.80 24.09 -16.79
C GLY A 11 6.22 25.21 -15.91
N SER A 12 4.96 25.13 -15.46
CA SER A 12 4.36 26.19 -14.63
C SER A 12 4.57 26.00 -13.12
N HIS A 13 4.89 24.78 -12.68
CA HIS A 13 5.03 24.49 -11.26
C HIS A 13 6.47 24.77 -10.79
N ALA A 14 6.64 25.74 -9.88
CA ALA A 14 7.94 26.21 -9.39
C ALA A 14 8.83 25.09 -8.83
N PHE A 15 8.24 24.06 -8.24
CA PHE A 15 8.99 22.88 -7.78
C PHE A 15 9.59 22.06 -8.93
N LEU A 16 8.86 21.90 -10.05
CA LEU A 16 9.39 21.15 -11.19
C LEU A 16 10.51 21.92 -11.90
N ALA A 17 10.38 23.25 -11.95
CA ALA A 17 11.38 24.14 -12.57
C ALA A 17 12.76 24.13 -11.87
N ARG A 18 12.82 23.75 -10.58
CA ARG A 18 14.09 23.65 -9.84
C ARG A 18 14.77 22.28 -9.93
N LEU A 19 14.12 21.29 -10.55
CA LEU A 19 14.67 19.94 -10.60
C LEU A 19 15.82 19.87 -11.62
N PRO A 20 16.92 19.17 -11.30
CA PRO A 20 18.08 19.00 -12.19
C PRO A 20 17.78 17.92 -13.25
N ILE A 21 16.85 18.23 -14.16
CA ILE A 21 16.39 17.31 -15.22
C ILE A 21 17.56 16.94 -16.14
N GLY A 22 17.73 15.64 -16.38
CA GLY A 22 18.80 15.06 -17.19
C GLY A 22 20.07 14.73 -16.40
N GLU A 23 20.17 15.14 -15.14
CA GLU A 23 21.37 14.93 -14.32
C GLU A 23 21.24 13.71 -13.41
N SER A 24 22.35 12.97 -13.26
CA SER A 24 22.53 11.99 -12.19
C SER A 24 23.11 12.69 -10.97
N LEU A 25 22.40 12.61 -9.85
CA LEU A 25 22.82 13.25 -8.60
C LEU A 25 23.82 12.38 -7.83
N PRO A 26 24.73 12.99 -7.04
CA PRO A 26 25.54 12.24 -6.10
C PRO A 26 24.64 11.59 -5.04
N ILE A 27 25.05 10.42 -4.55
CA ILE A 27 24.40 9.75 -3.41
C ILE A 27 24.83 10.46 -2.12
N PRO A 28 23.90 11.03 -1.32
CA PRO A 28 24.25 11.61 -0.03
C PRO A 28 24.71 10.55 0.98
N ASP A 29 25.63 10.92 1.87
CA ASP A 29 26.19 10.04 2.90
C ASP A 29 25.14 9.55 3.91
N ASP A 30 24.05 10.29 4.11
CA ASP A 30 22.93 10.00 5.01
C ASP A 30 21.67 9.50 4.28
N SER A 31 21.82 9.03 3.05
CA SER A 31 20.71 8.57 2.23
C SER A 31 20.23 7.15 2.56
N LEU A 32 19.11 6.76 1.97
CA LEU A 32 18.53 5.42 2.13
C LEU A 32 19.52 4.29 1.81
N VAL A 33 20.40 4.49 0.81
CA VAL A 33 21.31 3.44 0.33
C VAL A 33 22.55 3.27 1.20
N THR A 34 22.86 4.24 2.08
CA THR A 34 23.95 4.14 3.06
C THR A 34 23.45 3.66 4.43
N TRP A 35 22.14 3.44 4.58
CA TRP A 35 21.56 2.92 5.80
C TRP A 35 21.94 1.45 6.02
N ASP A 36 22.32 1.08 7.26
CA ASP A 36 22.79 -0.26 7.68
C ASP A 36 21.85 -1.43 7.35
N ILE A 37 20.59 -1.14 7.03
CA ILE A 37 19.56 -2.12 6.70
C ILE A 37 19.17 -2.14 5.22
N PHE A 38 19.81 -1.32 4.39
CA PHE A 38 19.53 -1.29 2.96
C PHE A 38 19.87 -2.67 2.35
N PRO A 39 18.96 -3.28 1.57
CA PRO A 39 19.05 -4.70 1.22
C PRO A 39 20.12 -5.03 0.17
N LEU A 40 20.64 -4.03 -0.55
CA LEU A 40 21.51 -4.25 -1.70
C LEU A 40 22.93 -3.76 -1.40
N GLU A 41 23.91 -4.58 -1.74
CA GLU A 41 25.33 -4.24 -1.71
C GLU A 41 25.86 -4.02 -3.13
N GLY A 42 26.86 -3.16 -3.27
CA GLY A 42 27.56 -2.90 -4.54
C GLY A 42 27.64 -1.43 -4.91
N GLU A 43 28.19 -1.16 -6.11
CA GLU A 43 28.26 0.20 -6.66
C GLU A 43 26.87 0.66 -7.13
N MET A 44 26.21 1.48 -6.31
CA MET A 44 24.93 2.10 -6.65
C MET A 44 25.15 3.47 -7.31
N ARG A 45 24.28 3.81 -8.26
CA ARG A 45 24.26 5.11 -8.96
C ARG A 45 22.85 5.62 -9.09
N VAL A 46 22.65 6.93 -8.89
CA VAL A 46 21.35 7.57 -9.11
C VAL A 46 21.09 7.66 -10.62
N LYS A 47 19.95 7.15 -11.09
CA LYS A 47 19.54 7.31 -12.49
C LYS A 47 19.36 8.80 -12.83
N PRO A 48 19.66 9.24 -14.06
CA PRO A 48 19.38 10.61 -14.47
C PRO A 48 17.91 10.96 -14.24
N LEU A 49 17.64 12.12 -13.63
CA LEU A 49 16.28 12.54 -13.35
C LEU A 49 15.55 12.87 -14.65
N GLN A 50 14.50 12.13 -14.97
CA GLN A 50 13.75 12.32 -16.22
C GLN A 50 12.83 13.52 -16.16
N ALA A 51 12.52 14.10 -17.34
CA ALA A 51 11.56 15.18 -17.44
C ALA A 51 10.15 14.71 -17.01
N PRO A 52 9.32 15.59 -16.40
CA PRO A 52 7.95 15.25 -16.05
C PRO A 52 7.11 14.84 -17.26
N VAL A 53 6.25 13.84 -17.09
CA VAL A 53 5.25 13.41 -18.09
C VAL A 53 3.89 13.99 -17.69
N LEU A 54 3.29 14.80 -18.56
CA LEU A 54 2.01 15.45 -18.32
C LEU A 54 1.11 15.39 -19.57
N PRO A 55 -0.19 15.03 -19.44
CA PRO A 55 -0.79 14.47 -18.23
C PRO A 55 -0.12 13.15 -17.83
N GLU A 56 -0.18 12.81 -16.55
CA GLU A 56 0.24 11.49 -16.10
C GLU A 56 -0.65 10.41 -16.77
N PRO A 57 -0.12 9.20 -17.02
CA PRO A 57 -0.97 8.08 -17.43
C PRO A 57 -2.12 7.87 -16.43
N PRO A 58 -3.36 7.62 -16.89
CA PRO A 58 -4.48 7.42 -15.99
C PRO A 58 -4.26 6.17 -15.13
N ARG A 59 -4.64 6.24 -13.86
CA ARG A 59 -4.65 5.09 -12.95
C ARG A 59 -5.85 4.19 -13.25
N ASN A 60 -5.83 2.95 -12.75
CA ASN A 60 -7.02 2.11 -12.77
C ASN A 60 -8.18 2.81 -12.03
N GLY A 61 -9.35 2.92 -12.68
CA GLY A 61 -10.51 3.61 -12.12
C GLY A 61 -10.42 5.14 -12.08
N GLU A 62 -9.46 5.79 -12.74
CA GLU A 62 -9.32 7.27 -12.67
C GLU A 62 -10.58 8.04 -13.10
N ASP A 63 -11.29 7.52 -14.11
CA ASP A 63 -12.49 8.15 -14.67
C ASP A 63 -13.78 7.82 -13.88
N GLY A 64 -13.70 6.93 -12.88
CA GLY A 64 -14.83 6.53 -12.05
C GLY A 64 -14.95 5.02 -11.82
N PRO A 65 -16.03 4.60 -11.12
CA PRO A 65 -16.21 3.21 -10.70
C PRO A 65 -16.37 2.22 -11.86
N GLU A 66 -16.90 2.64 -13.02
CA GLU A 66 -17.15 1.76 -14.16
C GLU A 66 -15.87 1.23 -14.84
N GLY A 67 -14.73 1.89 -14.60
CA GLY A 67 -13.41 1.48 -15.10
C GLY A 67 -12.47 1.00 -13.99
N CYS A 68 -13.01 0.72 -12.80
CA CYS A 68 -12.24 0.41 -11.61
C CYS A 68 -12.29 -1.10 -11.32
N GLU A 69 -11.17 -1.80 -11.48
CA GLU A 69 -11.07 -3.24 -11.19
C GLU A 69 -11.45 -3.54 -9.74
N VAL A 70 -11.08 -2.64 -8.82
CA VAL A 70 -11.37 -2.77 -7.39
C VAL A 70 -12.87 -2.66 -7.09
N CYS A 71 -13.63 -1.88 -7.87
CA CYS A 71 -15.08 -1.79 -7.71
C CYS A 71 -15.80 -3.06 -8.18
N ASP A 72 -15.23 -3.72 -9.19
CA ASP A 72 -15.77 -4.95 -9.78
C ASP A 72 -15.36 -6.22 -9.01
N GLU A 73 -14.35 -6.13 -8.13
CA GLU A 73 -13.92 -7.25 -7.30
C GLU A 73 -15.08 -7.80 -6.44
N PRO A 74 -15.43 -9.09 -6.57
CA PRO A 74 -16.49 -9.68 -5.77
C PRO A 74 -16.13 -9.64 -4.29
N LEU A 75 -17.15 -9.51 -3.44
CA LEU A 75 -16.95 -9.41 -2.00
C LEU A 75 -16.52 -10.76 -1.40
N GLU A 76 -16.86 -11.84 -2.10
CA GLU A 76 -16.49 -13.21 -1.77
C GLU A 76 -14.98 -13.46 -1.79
N ASP A 77 -14.23 -12.65 -2.55
CA ASP A 77 -12.77 -12.75 -2.62
C ASP A 77 -12.07 -11.98 -1.49
N ALA A 78 -12.81 -11.21 -0.70
CA ALA A 78 -12.26 -10.47 0.43
C ALA A 78 -11.82 -11.43 1.56
N LEU A 79 -10.91 -10.96 2.42
CA LEU A 79 -10.70 -11.59 3.71
C LEU A 79 -11.88 -11.27 4.64
N TRP A 80 -12.27 -9.99 4.67
CA TRP A 80 -13.33 -9.48 5.54
C TRP A 80 -13.97 -8.24 4.91
N ALA A 81 -15.25 -8.02 5.18
CA ALA A 81 -15.90 -6.75 4.88
C ALA A 81 -17.05 -6.43 5.84
N ASP A 82 -17.36 -5.15 5.95
CA ASP A 82 -18.60 -4.66 6.54
C ASP A 82 -19.42 -3.84 5.52
N GLU A 83 -20.30 -2.97 5.99
CA GLU A 83 -21.10 -2.12 5.11
C GLU A 83 -20.24 -1.18 4.25
N GLN A 84 -19.07 -0.77 4.73
CA GLN A 84 -18.35 0.41 4.24
C GLN A 84 -16.89 0.12 3.88
N TRP A 85 -16.29 -0.90 4.48
CA TRP A 85 -14.88 -1.27 4.32
C TRP A 85 -14.74 -2.73 3.93
N ARG A 86 -13.64 -3.04 3.25
CA ARG A 86 -13.18 -4.40 3.01
C ARG A 86 -11.68 -4.51 3.21
N VAL A 87 -11.23 -5.71 3.52
CA VAL A 87 -9.83 -6.09 3.62
C VAL A 87 -9.60 -7.25 2.68
N ASP A 88 -8.64 -7.12 1.77
CA ASP A 88 -8.25 -8.19 0.86
C ASP A 88 -6.81 -8.60 1.10
N ALA A 89 -6.49 -9.84 0.74
CA ALA A 89 -5.11 -10.28 0.63
C ALA A 89 -4.41 -9.58 -0.55
N ALA A 90 -3.09 -9.50 -0.50
CA ALA A 90 -2.33 -9.28 -1.72
C ALA A 90 -2.59 -10.41 -2.73
N THR A 91 -2.73 -10.03 -3.99
CA THR A 91 -2.87 -10.95 -5.13
C THR A 91 -1.53 -11.59 -5.48
N ASP A 92 -0.46 -10.81 -5.44
CA ASP A 92 0.88 -11.28 -5.75
C ASP A 92 1.50 -12.04 -4.56
N PRO A 93 2.36 -13.04 -4.85
CA PRO A 93 3.13 -13.71 -3.82
C PRO A 93 3.97 -12.70 -3.02
N SER A 94 3.97 -12.85 -1.69
CA SER A 94 4.72 -12.00 -0.76
C SER A 94 5.65 -12.86 0.09
N GLY A 95 6.84 -12.36 0.40
CA GLY A 95 7.78 -12.94 1.37
C GLY A 95 7.48 -12.55 2.82
N LEU A 96 6.48 -11.71 3.06
CA LEU A 96 6.09 -11.26 4.39
C LEU A 96 5.01 -12.16 5.03
N PRO A 97 5.00 -12.27 6.37
CA PRO A 97 4.00 -13.08 7.10
C PRO A 97 2.56 -12.59 6.93
N ALA A 98 2.37 -11.33 6.52
CA ALA A 98 1.08 -10.77 6.15
C ALA A 98 1.27 -9.57 5.23
N LEU A 99 0.50 -9.54 4.13
CA LEU A 99 0.34 -8.39 3.25
C LEU A 99 -1.14 -8.28 2.86
N VAL A 100 -1.79 -7.21 3.33
CA VAL A 100 -3.21 -6.98 3.08
C VAL A 100 -3.48 -5.53 2.67
N LYS A 101 -4.60 -5.33 1.98
CA LYS A 101 -5.12 -4.02 1.59
C LYS A 101 -6.39 -3.71 2.36
N LEU A 102 -6.44 -2.61 3.09
CA LEU A 102 -7.67 -2.03 3.62
C LEU A 102 -8.20 -1.00 2.62
N LYS A 103 -9.45 -1.10 2.21
CA LYS A 103 -10.08 -0.15 1.28
C LYS A 103 -11.56 0.08 1.60
N PRO A 104 -12.10 1.29 1.34
CA PRO A 104 -13.54 1.48 1.36
C PRO A 104 -14.19 0.64 0.25
N ARG A 105 -15.46 0.31 0.41
CA ARG A 105 -16.24 -0.37 -0.63
C ARG A 105 -16.67 0.60 -1.74
N GLY A 106 -16.91 1.86 -1.39
CA GLY A 106 -17.16 2.91 -2.38
C GLY A 106 -15.88 3.35 -3.10
N HIS A 107 -16.04 3.86 -4.32
CA HIS A 107 -14.97 4.42 -5.12
C HIS A 107 -14.62 5.82 -4.61
N TYR A 108 -13.46 5.94 -3.95
CA TYR A 108 -12.93 7.19 -3.40
C TYR A 108 -11.43 7.22 -3.60
N ASP A 109 -10.81 8.40 -3.71
CA ASP A 109 -9.41 8.60 -3.31
C ASP A 109 -9.39 9.16 -1.87
N LEU A 110 -8.22 9.32 -1.26
CA LEU A 110 -8.11 9.98 0.04
C LEU A 110 -8.48 11.47 -0.03
N PHE A 111 -8.19 12.12 -1.16
CA PHE A 111 -8.39 13.56 -1.34
C PHE A 111 -9.87 13.96 -1.29
N ASP A 112 -10.76 13.12 -1.81
CA ASP A 112 -12.20 13.37 -1.92
C ASP A 112 -13.03 12.45 -1.01
N LEU A 113 -12.37 11.72 -0.10
CA LEU A 113 -13.03 10.84 0.85
C LEU A 113 -14.01 11.63 1.74
N PRO A 114 -15.30 11.22 1.83
CA PRO A 114 -16.28 11.90 2.66
C PRO A 114 -15.86 11.94 4.14
N PRO A 115 -16.13 13.02 4.89
CA PRO A 115 -15.69 13.18 6.28
C PRO A 115 -16.07 12.01 7.19
N GLU A 116 -17.26 11.44 7.00
CA GLU A 116 -17.73 10.28 7.75
C GLU A 116 -16.90 9.01 7.48
N ARG A 117 -16.40 8.82 6.25
CA ARG A 117 -15.51 7.70 5.90
C ARG A 117 -14.09 7.99 6.40
N ALA A 118 -13.63 9.24 6.28
CA ALA A 118 -12.32 9.65 6.77
C ALA A 118 -12.17 9.45 8.30
N ALA A 119 -13.22 9.72 9.06
CA ALA A 119 -13.26 9.50 10.51
C ALA A 119 -13.05 8.03 10.92
N GLU A 120 -13.32 7.09 10.02
CA GLU A 120 -13.20 5.64 10.27
C GLU A 120 -11.82 5.08 9.96
N ILE A 121 -10.95 5.82 9.23
CA ILE A 121 -9.61 5.35 8.83
C ILE A 121 -8.81 4.92 10.07
N GLY A 122 -8.72 5.77 11.09
CA GLY A 122 -7.94 5.47 12.30
C GLY A 122 -8.38 4.18 12.99
N PRO A 123 -9.67 4.04 13.35
CA PRO A 123 -10.22 2.80 13.89
C PRO A 123 -9.99 1.57 13.00
N MET A 124 -10.16 1.71 11.68
CA MET A 124 -9.97 0.59 10.75
C MET A 124 -8.51 0.16 10.62
N LEU A 125 -7.56 1.11 10.53
CA LEU A 125 -6.14 0.80 10.56
C LEU A 125 -5.74 0.06 11.83
N GLN A 126 -6.23 0.52 12.99
CA GLN A 126 -5.96 -0.14 14.26
C GLN A 126 -6.54 -1.56 14.31
N ARG A 127 -7.75 -1.75 13.76
CA ARG A 127 -8.43 -3.05 13.70
C ARG A 127 -7.64 -4.05 12.84
N VAL A 128 -7.21 -3.64 11.65
CA VAL A 128 -6.41 -4.51 10.75
C VAL A 128 -5.03 -4.78 11.32
N GLU A 129 -4.37 -3.77 11.91
CA GLU A 129 -3.10 -3.97 12.60
C GLU A 129 -3.22 -5.00 13.73
N ARG A 130 -4.25 -4.90 14.59
CA ARG A 130 -4.48 -5.91 15.65
C ARG A 130 -4.68 -7.32 15.08
N ALA A 131 -5.44 -7.44 13.99
CA ALA A 131 -5.67 -8.74 13.35
C ALA A 131 -4.36 -9.36 12.83
N ILE A 132 -3.50 -8.57 12.18
CA ILE A 132 -2.17 -9.02 11.71
C ILE A 132 -1.28 -9.40 12.90
N MET A 133 -1.24 -8.56 13.94
CA MET A 133 -0.44 -8.82 15.14
C MET A 133 -0.85 -10.11 15.86
N SER A 134 -2.14 -10.51 15.76
CA SER A 134 -2.66 -11.74 16.36
C SER A 134 -2.09 -13.04 15.76
N LEU A 135 -1.43 -12.96 14.59
CA LEU A 135 -0.76 -14.12 13.98
C LEU A 135 0.34 -14.69 14.87
N GLY A 136 0.98 -13.84 15.67
CA GLY A 136 2.25 -14.14 16.31
C GLY A 136 3.41 -14.04 15.32
N GLY A 137 4.61 -13.73 15.81
CA GLY A 137 5.79 -13.59 14.94
C GLY A 137 5.84 -12.29 14.11
N VAL A 138 4.87 -11.39 14.25
CA VAL A 138 4.92 -10.02 13.71
C VAL A 138 5.26 -9.06 14.85
N ALA A 139 6.17 -8.11 14.60
CA ALA A 139 6.54 -7.10 15.59
C ALA A 139 6.02 -5.70 15.27
N ARG A 140 5.86 -5.34 14.00
CA ARG A 140 5.27 -4.06 13.57
C ARG A 140 4.45 -4.26 12.31
N VAL A 141 3.44 -3.45 12.10
CA VAL A 141 2.73 -3.35 10.81
C VAL A 141 3.07 -2.00 10.19
N HIS A 142 3.62 -1.99 8.98
CA HIS A 142 3.84 -0.74 8.24
C HIS A 142 2.60 -0.44 7.41
N ILE A 143 2.11 0.80 7.49
CA ILE A 143 0.89 1.26 6.81
C ILE A 143 1.29 2.26 5.73
N ASN A 144 0.94 2.00 4.47
CA ASN A 144 1.35 2.81 3.33
C ASN A 144 0.17 3.17 2.43
N LYS A 145 0.09 4.44 2.01
CA LYS A 145 -0.77 4.93 0.93
C LYS A 145 0.12 5.37 -0.22
N TRP A 146 0.22 4.56 -1.27
CA TRP A 146 0.91 4.90 -2.51
C TRP A 146 -0.11 5.43 -3.53
N GLY A 147 -0.92 4.53 -4.10
CA GLY A 147 -2.07 4.89 -4.93
C GLY A 147 -1.72 5.31 -6.35
N ASP A 148 -0.49 5.09 -6.81
CA ASP A 148 -0.04 5.44 -8.18
C ASP A 148 -0.57 4.47 -9.25
N GLY A 149 -1.01 3.26 -8.88
CA GLY A 149 -1.55 2.26 -9.80
C GLY A 149 -3.09 2.26 -9.91
N GLY A 150 -3.80 2.85 -8.95
CA GLY A 150 -5.26 2.83 -8.90
C GLY A 150 -5.84 4.00 -8.11
N ALA A 151 -6.94 4.57 -8.62
CA ALA A 151 -7.66 5.68 -8.00
C ALA A 151 -8.44 5.25 -6.75
N HIS A 152 -8.86 3.98 -6.69
CA HIS A 152 -9.56 3.43 -5.54
C HIS A 152 -8.64 3.39 -4.32
N LEU A 153 -9.02 4.14 -3.28
CA LEU A 153 -8.29 4.30 -2.03
C LEU A 153 -7.99 2.94 -1.42
N HIS A 154 -6.72 2.71 -1.10
CA HIS A 154 -6.32 1.56 -0.31
C HIS A 154 -5.11 1.90 0.53
N PHE A 155 -5.03 1.25 1.69
CA PHE A 155 -3.88 1.26 2.57
C PHE A 155 -3.26 -0.13 2.56
N TRP A 156 -1.97 -0.21 2.24
CA TRP A 156 -1.18 -1.42 2.37
C TRP A 156 -0.74 -1.60 3.81
N LEU A 157 -0.96 -2.79 4.38
CA LEU A 157 -0.50 -3.17 5.71
C LEU A 157 0.47 -4.34 5.59
N LEU A 158 1.74 -4.07 5.89
CA LEU A 158 2.86 -5.00 5.76
C LEU A 158 3.29 -5.49 7.15
N GLY A 159 3.15 -6.79 7.42
CA GLY A 159 3.56 -7.40 8.68
C GLY A 159 5.07 -7.60 8.74
N ARG A 160 5.80 -6.77 9.51
CA ARG A 160 7.24 -6.94 9.72
C ARG A 160 7.52 -8.08 10.70
N PRO A 161 8.29 -9.11 10.31
CA PRO A 161 8.64 -10.21 11.20
C PRO A 161 9.33 -9.77 12.49
N ALA A 162 9.00 -10.43 13.59
CA ALA A 162 9.61 -10.21 14.89
C ALA A 162 11.10 -10.60 14.87
N GLY A 163 11.94 -9.82 15.55
CA GLY A 163 13.39 -10.03 15.60
C GLY A 163 14.16 -9.64 14.33
N MET A 164 13.50 -9.55 13.16
CA MET A 164 14.14 -9.19 11.90
C MET A 164 14.35 -7.68 11.78
N MET A 165 15.45 -7.19 12.34
CA MET A 165 15.76 -5.75 12.38
C MET A 165 16.23 -5.18 11.04
N GLN A 166 16.77 -6.00 10.13
CA GLN A 166 17.09 -5.57 8.76
C GLN A 166 15.84 -5.20 7.94
N LEU A 167 14.66 -5.69 8.34
CA LEU A 167 13.38 -5.42 7.68
C LEU A 167 12.66 -4.17 8.24
N ARG A 168 13.34 -3.31 9.02
CA ARG A 168 12.72 -2.12 9.61
C ARG A 168 12.64 -0.96 8.61
N GLY A 169 11.74 -0.01 8.85
CA GLY A 169 11.67 1.22 8.08
C GLY A 169 11.20 1.04 6.63
N THR A 170 11.61 1.97 5.77
CA THR A 170 11.11 2.11 4.39
C THR A 170 11.56 1.00 3.44
N VAL A 171 12.53 0.16 3.83
CA VAL A 171 13.06 -0.93 3.00
C VAL A 171 12.24 -2.22 3.09
N LEU A 172 11.20 -2.29 3.93
CA LEU A 172 10.41 -3.51 4.10
C LEU A 172 9.77 -4.01 2.80
N SER A 173 9.25 -3.10 1.96
CA SER A 173 8.66 -3.47 0.66
C SER A 173 9.71 -3.99 -0.31
N ILE A 174 10.94 -3.47 -0.26
CA ILE A 174 12.05 -3.98 -1.08
C ILE A 174 12.44 -5.39 -0.60
N TRP A 175 12.48 -5.61 0.72
CA TRP A 175 12.72 -6.93 1.27
C TRP A 175 11.62 -7.94 0.89
N ASP A 176 10.36 -7.52 0.81
CA ASP A 176 9.25 -8.37 0.37
C ASP A 176 9.51 -8.95 -1.03
N ASP A 177 9.96 -8.12 -1.97
CA ASP A 177 10.32 -8.54 -3.33
C ASP A 177 11.53 -9.48 -3.39
N LEU A 178 12.44 -9.40 -2.42
CA LEU A 178 13.71 -10.14 -2.39
C LEU A 178 13.61 -11.47 -1.62
N LEU A 179 12.65 -11.58 -0.69
CA LEU A 179 12.46 -12.78 0.10
C LEU A 179 11.75 -13.86 -0.73
N PRO A 180 12.03 -15.15 -0.45
CA PRO A 180 11.22 -16.23 -0.99
C PRO A 180 9.75 -16.03 -0.60
N SER A 181 8.85 -16.22 -1.55
CA SER A 181 7.42 -16.13 -1.28
C SER A 181 7.00 -17.13 -0.20
N VAL A 182 6.13 -16.69 0.71
CA VAL A 182 5.50 -17.55 1.71
C VAL A 182 4.68 -18.64 0.98
N PRO A 183 4.84 -19.92 1.37
CA PRO A 183 4.08 -21.01 0.78
C PRO A 183 2.57 -20.76 0.84
N ASP A 184 1.83 -21.15 -0.21
CA ASP A 184 0.39 -20.89 -0.34
C ASP A 184 -0.42 -21.37 0.87
N GLU A 185 -0.10 -22.54 1.41
CA GLU A 185 -0.79 -23.09 2.58
C GLU A 185 -0.61 -22.22 3.83
N GLU A 186 0.63 -21.75 4.08
CA GLU A 186 0.95 -20.86 5.20
C GLU A 186 0.28 -19.49 5.01
N ARG A 187 0.31 -18.94 3.80
CA ARG A 187 -0.35 -17.67 3.45
C ARG A 187 -1.86 -17.77 3.64
N HIS A 188 -2.50 -18.83 3.13
CA HIS A 188 -3.93 -19.04 3.30
C HIS A 188 -4.32 -19.22 4.77
N LEU A 189 -3.50 -19.92 5.57
CA LEU A 189 -3.72 -20.05 7.01
C LEU A 189 -3.64 -18.70 7.72
N ALA A 190 -2.64 -17.87 7.42
CA ALA A 190 -2.51 -16.53 7.96
C ALA A 190 -3.72 -15.66 7.58
N ASN A 191 -4.14 -15.69 6.31
CA ASN A 191 -5.29 -14.95 5.81
C ASN A 191 -6.60 -15.34 6.51
N ARG A 192 -6.86 -16.65 6.72
CA ARG A 192 -8.03 -17.12 7.49
C ARG A 192 -8.01 -16.62 8.93
N ARG A 193 -6.83 -16.61 9.58
CA ARG A 193 -6.68 -16.10 10.96
C ARG A 193 -6.93 -14.60 11.03
N ILE A 194 -6.42 -13.82 10.07
CA ILE A 194 -6.72 -12.39 9.95
C ILE A 194 -8.22 -12.15 9.75
N ALA A 195 -8.84 -12.86 8.81
CA ALA A 195 -10.27 -12.75 8.53
C ALA A 195 -11.13 -13.05 9.78
N ALA A 196 -10.82 -14.14 10.49
CA ALA A 196 -11.50 -14.50 11.73
C ALA A 196 -11.30 -13.45 12.84
N ALA A 197 -10.08 -12.93 13.01
CA ALA A 197 -9.79 -11.87 13.98
C ALA A 197 -10.50 -10.55 13.64
N LEU A 198 -10.63 -10.21 12.36
CA LEU A 198 -11.40 -9.04 11.95
C LEU A 198 -12.89 -9.20 12.27
N ALA A 199 -13.46 -10.38 12.08
CA ALA A 199 -14.88 -10.63 12.31
C ALA A 199 -15.32 -10.56 13.78
N THR A 200 -14.40 -10.61 14.76
CA THR A 200 -14.77 -10.54 16.19
C THR A 200 -15.40 -9.21 16.58
N ASP A 201 -15.01 -8.14 15.89
CA ASP A 201 -15.48 -6.77 16.14
C ASP A 201 -16.62 -6.37 15.16
N GLY A 202 -17.28 -7.34 14.51
CA GLY A 202 -18.36 -7.15 13.53
C GLY A 202 -17.94 -7.38 12.07
N GLY A 203 -18.84 -7.09 11.12
CA GLY A 203 -18.64 -7.42 9.70
C GLY A 203 -18.67 -8.94 9.44
N LYS A 204 -18.23 -9.36 8.25
CA LYS A 204 -18.24 -10.74 7.80
C LYS A 204 -16.87 -11.14 7.26
N ALA A 205 -16.38 -12.31 7.68
CA ALA A 205 -15.26 -12.99 7.05
C ALA A 205 -15.72 -13.78 5.82
N TYR A 206 -14.96 -13.75 4.72
CA TYR A 206 -15.29 -14.44 3.47
C TYR A 206 -14.27 -15.55 3.15
N ALA A 207 -12.98 -15.31 3.42
CA ALA A 207 -11.94 -16.32 3.28
C ALA A 207 -11.91 -17.29 4.47
N LEU A 208 -12.76 -18.33 4.44
CA LEU A 208 -12.74 -19.49 5.36
C LEU A 208 -12.28 -20.77 4.67
#